data_AF-A0A0E4BW26-F1
#
_entry.id   AF-A0A0E4BW26-F1
#
_cell.length_a   1.000
_cell.length_b   1.000
_cell.length_c   1.000
_cell.angle_alpha   90.00
_cell.angle_beta   90.00
_cell.angle_gamma   90.00
#
_symmetry.space_group_name_H-M   'P 1'
#
loop_
_entity.id
_entity.type
_entity.pdbx_description
1 polymer ?
#
loop_
_entity_poly.entity_id
_entity_poly.type
_entity_poly.pdbx_seq_one_letter_code
_entity_poly.pdbx_strand_id
1 'polypeptide(L)'
;MPQDAARRYQAIQWVHFQMGGIGPMFGQVGFFHKFVGKDFEDKRPLERYVGESRRLLGVMETHLAGRQWFMDDDYTIADISMLGWVRNLIGFYGAGDLVEFTQFKSVAAWLERGLARPAVQRGLNIPKRP
;
A
#
# COMPACT_ATOMS: atom_id res chain seq x y z
N MET A 1 -15.50 -2.38 10.64
CA MET A 1 -15.33 -3.85 10.61
C MET A 1 -16.67 -4.48 10.28
N PRO A 2 -16.73 -5.45 9.37
CA PRO A 2 -17.95 -6.20 9.12
C PRO A 2 -18.44 -6.88 10.41
N GLN A 3 -19.76 -6.91 10.60
CA GLN A 3 -20.39 -7.55 11.76
C GLN A 3 -20.57 -9.06 11.56
N ASP A 4 -20.75 -9.48 10.31
CA ASP A 4 -20.72 -10.90 9.94
C ASP A 4 -19.36 -11.54 10.26
N ALA A 5 -19.39 -12.72 10.87
CA ALA A 5 -18.18 -13.39 11.36
C ALA A 5 -17.22 -13.75 10.22
N ALA A 6 -17.73 -14.27 9.09
CA ALA A 6 -16.89 -14.66 7.97
C ALA A 6 -16.21 -13.44 7.33
N ARG A 7 -17.00 -12.38 7.04
CA ARG A 7 -16.47 -11.11 6.51
C ARG A 7 -15.52 -10.43 7.50
N ARG A 8 -15.72 -10.58 8.81
CA ARG A 8 -14.79 -10.07 9.84
C ARG A 8 -13.43 -10.74 9.71
N TYR A 9 -13.37 -12.07 9.57
CA TYR A 9 -12.12 -12.79 9.40
C TYR A 9 -11.45 -12.48 8.05
N GLN A 10 -12.22 -12.28 6.99
CA GLN A 10 -11.69 -11.81 5.70
C GLN A 10 -11.03 -10.43 5.83
N ALA A 11 -11.66 -9.49 6.54
CA ALA A 11 -11.05 -8.18 6.80
C ALA A 11 -9.76 -8.30 7.63
N ILE A 12 -9.73 -9.20 8.63
CA ILE A 12 -8.52 -9.48 9.42
C ILE A 12 -7.42 -10.08 8.55
N GLN A 13 -7.75 -10.97 7.61
CA GLN A 13 -6.79 -11.55 6.67
C GLN A 13 -6.11 -10.45 5.84
N TRP A 14 -6.87 -9.49 5.31
CA TRP A 14 -6.30 -8.38 4.55
C TRP A 14 -5.42 -7.44 5.39
N VAL A 15 -5.77 -7.22 6.65
CA VAL A 15 -4.89 -6.52 7.59
C VAL A 15 -3.59 -7.30 7.79
N HIS A 16 -3.63 -8.62 7.91
CA HIS A 16 -2.39 -9.42 8.06
C HIS A 16 -1.56 -9.48 6.77
N PHE A 17 -2.21 -9.48 5.59
CA PHE A 17 -1.52 -9.30 4.32
C PHE A 17 -0.76 -7.97 4.28
N GLN A 18 -1.38 -6.90 4.79
CA GLN A 18 -0.70 -5.61 4.93
C GLN A 18 0.49 -5.69 5.91
N MET A 19 0.27 -6.25 7.10
CA MET A 19 1.26 -6.28 8.18
C MET A 19 2.47 -7.15 7.87
N GLY A 20 2.27 -8.31 7.23
CA GLY A 20 3.35 -9.24 6.89
C GLY A 20 3.98 -9.01 5.51
N GLY A 21 3.23 -8.39 4.58
CA GLY A 21 3.67 -8.17 3.21
C GLY A 21 3.93 -6.70 2.91
N ILE A 22 2.86 -5.92 2.74
CA ILE A 22 2.91 -4.54 2.24
C ILE A 22 3.88 -3.67 3.03
N GLY A 23 3.70 -3.57 4.35
CA GLY A 23 4.50 -2.67 5.18
C GLY A 23 5.99 -3.01 5.17
N PRO A 24 6.37 -4.23 5.58
CA PRO A 24 7.76 -4.65 5.59
C PRO A 24 8.43 -4.52 4.22
N MET A 25 7.79 -4.99 3.14
CA MET A 25 8.43 -5.04 1.83
C MET A 25 8.55 -3.64 1.19
N PHE A 26 7.54 -2.79 1.29
CA PHE A 26 7.62 -1.42 0.78
C PHE A 26 8.63 -0.59 1.58
N GLY A 27 8.74 -0.84 2.89
CA GLY A 27 9.76 -0.24 3.73
C GLY A 27 11.18 -0.55 3.24
N GLN A 28 11.44 -1.78 2.81
CA GLN A 28 12.74 -2.16 2.26
C GLN A 28 13.02 -1.48 0.92
N VAL A 29 12.02 -1.30 0.04
CA VAL A 29 12.20 -0.44 -1.15
C VAL A 29 12.62 0.96 -0.73
N GLY A 30 11.94 1.57 0.24
CA GLY A 30 12.30 2.89 0.74
C GLY A 30 13.75 2.97 1.24
N PHE A 31 14.21 1.95 1.97
CA PHE A 31 15.58 1.89 2.47
C PHE A 31 16.62 1.86 1.35
N PHE A 32 16.47 0.95 0.39
CA PHE A 32 17.44 0.73 -0.70
C PHE A 32 17.31 1.72 -1.87
N HIS A 33 16.19 2.47 -1.96
CA HIS A 33 15.95 3.46 -3.01
C HIS A 33 16.16 4.90 -2.55
N LYS A 34 15.63 5.26 -1.37
CA LYS A 34 15.58 6.67 -0.92
C LYS A 34 16.57 7.00 0.19
N PHE A 35 16.81 6.06 1.10
CA PHE A 35 17.67 6.28 2.26
C PHE A 35 19.08 5.74 2.02
N VAL A 36 19.84 5.50 3.10
CA VAL A 36 21.26 5.12 3.05
C VAL A 36 21.55 3.89 2.18
N GLY A 37 20.60 2.96 2.03
CA GLY A 37 20.77 1.82 1.13
C GLY A 37 20.88 2.20 -0.36
N LYS A 38 20.49 3.42 -0.74
CA LYS A 38 20.64 3.94 -2.10
C LYS A 38 22.10 4.08 -2.53
N ASP A 39 23.01 4.26 -1.57
CA ASP A 39 24.43 4.50 -1.82
C ASP A 39 25.20 3.18 -1.94
N PHE A 40 24.54 2.03 -1.70
CA PHE A 40 25.14 0.72 -1.89
C PHE A 40 25.30 0.44 -3.39
N GLU A 41 26.50 0.05 -3.80
CA GLU A 41 26.83 -0.21 -5.22
C GLU A 41 26.04 -1.40 -5.77
N ASP A 42 25.92 -2.46 -4.97
CA ASP A 42 25.14 -3.65 -5.32
C ASP A 42 23.64 -3.37 -5.24
N LYS A 43 22.96 -3.41 -6.39
CA LYS A 43 21.52 -3.17 -6.51
C LYS A 43 20.65 -4.41 -6.42
N ARG A 44 21.23 -5.62 -6.29
CA ARG A 44 20.46 -6.86 -6.11
C ARG A 44 19.45 -6.80 -4.95
N PRO A 45 19.75 -6.18 -3.79
CA PRO A 45 18.75 -5.99 -2.74
C PRO A 45 17.59 -5.09 -3.19
N LEU A 46 17.86 -3.96 -3.84
CA LEU A 46 16.83 -3.07 -4.35
C LEU A 46 15.92 -3.80 -5.36
N GLU A 47 16.51 -4.48 -6.34
CA GLU A 47 15.79 -5.24 -7.37
C GLU A 47 14.87 -6.29 -6.73
N ARG A 48 15.35 -7.00 -5.71
CA ARG A 48 14.53 -7.97 -4.94
C ARG A 48 13.29 -7.31 -4.35
N TYR A 49 13.43 -6.18 -3.67
CA TYR A 49 12.28 -5.54 -3.01
C TYR A 49 11.36 -4.82 -3.99
N VAL A 50 11.88 -4.34 -5.12
CA VAL A 50 11.08 -3.82 -6.23
C VAL A 50 10.23 -4.96 -6.82
N GLY A 51 10.83 -6.11 -7.10
CA GLY A 51 10.12 -7.29 -7.60
C GLY A 51 9.01 -7.76 -6.66
N GLU A 52 9.30 -7.85 -5.36
CA GLU A 52 8.29 -8.23 -4.36
C GLU A 52 7.20 -7.17 -4.21
N SER A 53 7.55 -5.88 -4.23
CA SER A 53 6.55 -4.80 -4.14
C SER A 53 5.62 -4.77 -5.35
N ARG A 54 6.15 -5.04 -6.56
CA ARG A 54 5.34 -5.22 -7.77
C ARG A 54 4.41 -6.43 -7.65
N ARG A 55 4.89 -7.56 -7.13
CA ARG A 55 4.07 -8.75 -6.89
C ARG A 55 2.91 -8.45 -5.94
N LEU A 56 3.18 -7.74 -4.84
CA LEU A 56 2.16 -7.34 -3.86
C LEU A 56 1.15 -6.36 -4.46
N LEU A 57 1.59 -5.38 -5.24
CA LEU A 57 0.69 -4.49 -6.00
C LEU A 57 -0.17 -5.28 -6.99
N GLY A 58 0.35 -6.32 -7.63
CA GLY A 58 -0.41 -7.22 -8.49
C GLY A 58 -1.50 -8.01 -7.76
N VAL A 59 -1.24 -8.44 -6.52
CA VAL A 59 -2.26 -9.06 -5.66
C VAL A 59 -3.37 -8.05 -5.34
N MET A 60 -3.01 -6.81 -4.99
CA MET A 60 -3.97 -5.75 -4.73
C MET A 60 -4.79 -5.42 -5.98
N GLU A 61 -4.14 -5.30 -7.14
CA GLU A 61 -4.78 -4.98 -8.42
C GLU A 61 -5.83 -6.02 -8.80
N THR A 62 -5.48 -7.30 -8.70
CA THR A 62 -6.39 -8.41 -9.01
C THR A 62 -7.58 -8.42 -8.06
N HIS A 63 -7.34 -8.20 -6.77
CA HIS A 63 -8.42 -8.17 -5.78
C HIS A 63 -9.35 -6.97 -5.96
N LEU A 64 -8.79 -5.79 -6.23
CA LEU A 64 -9.54 -4.55 -6.42
C LEU A 64 -10.24 -4.45 -7.78
N ALA A 65 -9.95 -5.34 -8.73
CA ALA A 65 -10.64 -5.39 -10.01
C ALA A 65 -12.16 -5.57 -9.79
N GLY A 66 -12.93 -4.55 -10.16
CA GLY A 66 -14.38 -4.50 -9.97
C GLY A 66 -14.86 -4.22 -8.55
N ARG A 67 -13.97 -3.85 -7.61
CA ARG A 67 -14.33 -3.53 -6.21
C ARG A 67 -14.06 -2.08 -5.85
N GLN A 68 -14.91 -1.53 -5.00
CA GLN A 68 -14.70 -0.18 -4.48
C GLN A 68 -13.60 -0.16 -3.41
N TRP A 69 -13.62 -1.14 -2.50
CA TRP A 69 -12.71 -1.33 -1.38
C TRP A 69 -12.28 -2.79 -1.25
N PHE A 70 -11.39 -3.10 -0.30
CA PHE A 70 -10.96 -4.48 -0.06
C PHE A 70 -12.08 -5.41 0.42
N MET A 71 -13.13 -4.86 1.03
CA MET A 71 -14.32 -5.60 1.46
C MET A 71 -15.54 -5.21 0.61
N ASP A 72 -15.36 -5.21 -0.72
CA ASP A 72 -16.38 -4.86 -1.72
C ASP A 72 -16.81 -3.39 -1.60
N ASP A 73 -18.04 -3.12 -1.15
CA ASP A 73 -18.59 -1.76 -0.97
C ASP A 73 -18.25 -1.17 0.42
N ASP A 74 -17.75 -2.00 1.35
CA ASP A 74 -17.45 -1.59 2.71
C ASP A 74 -16.02 -1.01 2.82
N TYR A 75 -15.91 0.28 3.19
CA TYR A 75 -14.63 0.86 3.60
C TYR A 75 -14.26 0.36 5.00
N THR A 76 -13.15 -0.36 5.13
CA THR A 76 -12.78 -1.02 6.39
C THR A 76 -11.35 -0.71 6.85
N ILE A 77 -10.94 -1.31 7.97
CA ILE A 77 -9.57 -1.20 8.47
C ILE A 77 -8.54 -1.84 7.53
N ALA A 78 -8.96 -2.75 6.64
CA ALA A 78 -8.09 -3.27 5.60
C ALA A 78 -7.59 -2.14 4.70
N ASP A 79 -8.50 -1.29 4.19
CA ASP A 79 -8.14 -0.12 3.37
C ASP A 79 -7.29 0.88 4.16
N ILE A 80 -7.73 1.23 5.38
CA ILE A 80 -7.01 2.17 6.26
C ILE A 80 -5.56 1.73 6.48
N SER A 81 -5.33 0.43 6.68
CA SER A 81 -4.01 -0.13 6.95
C SER A 81 -3.06 0.00 5.75
N MET A 82 -3.57 0.01 4.52
CA MET A 82 -2.77 -0.01 3.29
C MET A 82 -2.63 1.36 2.62
N LEU A 83 -3.62 2.26 2.75
CA LEU A 83 -3.63 3.56 2.05
C LEU A 83 -2.35 4.36 2.29
N GLY A 84 -1.91 4.43 3.55
CA GLY A 84 -0.69 5.14 3.92
C GLY A 84 0.56 4.56 3.25
N TRP A 85 0.65 3.24 3.13
CA TRP A 85 1.79 2.54 2.54
C TRP A 85 1.88 2.75 1.03
N VAL A 86 0.77 2.61 0.29
CA VAL A 86 0.78 2.85 -1.16
C VAL A 86 1.08 4.31 -1.47
N ARG A 87 0.42 5.25 -0.75
CA ARG A 87 0.73 6.69 -0.86
C ARG A 87 2.21 6.97 -0.60
N ASN A 88 2.77 6.36 0.44
CA ASN A 88 4.16 6.56 0.82
C ASN A 88 5.13 6.00 -0.23
N LEU A 89 4.86 4.81 -0.77
CA LEU A 89 5.70 4.16 -1.80
C LEU A 89 5.85 5.05 -3.05
N ILE A 90 4.74 5.54 -3.60
CA ILE A 90 4.75 6.32 -4.85
C ILE A 90 5.07 7.79 -4.63
N GLY A 91 4.76 8.34 -3.44
CA GLY A 91 4.98 9.74 -3.11
C GLY A 91 6.31 9.95 -2.41
N PHE A 92 6.35 9.77 -1.09
CA PHE A 92 7.54 10.10 -0.30
C PHE A 92 8.75 9.26 -0.68
N TYR A 93 8.60 7.94 -0.86
CA TYR A 93 9.69 7.08 -1.33
C TYR A 93 10.08 7.33 -2.79
N GLY A 94 9.19 7.92 -3.60
CA GLY A 94 9.46 8.21 -5.00
C GLY A 94 9.75 6.96 -5.82
N ALA A 95 9.14 5.83 -5.46
CA ALA A 95 9.38 4.53 -6.09
C ALA A 95 8.32 4.16 -7.14
N GLY A 96 7.44 5.09 -7.52
CA GLY A 96 6.32 4.84 -8.44
C GLY A 96 6.77 4.27 -9.78
N ASP A 97 7.81 4.84 -10.39
CA ASP A 97 8.34 4.36 -11.66
C ASP A 97 9.07 3.02 -11.52
N LEU A 98 9.80 2.81 -10.41
CA LEU A 98 10.53 1.55 -10.15
C LEU A 98 9.58 0.36 -10.07
N VAL A 99 8.41 0.55 -9.46
CA VAL A 99 7.37 -0.48 -9.37
C VAL A 99 6.37 -0.41 -10.52
N GLU A 100 6.61 0.44 -11.52
CA GLU A 100 5.73 0.65 -12.68
C GLU A 100 4.26 0.85 -12.26
N PHE A 101 4.03 1.75 -11.30
CA PHE A 101 2.74 1.89 -10.62
C PHE A 101 1.57 2.20 -11.57
N THR A 102 1.85 2.88 -12.69
CA THR A 102 0.87 3.27 -13.71
C THR A 102 0.13 2.09 -14.35
N GLN A 103 0.65 0.86 -14.25
CA GLN A 103 -0.04 -0.33 -14.75
C GLN A 103 -1.17 -0.82 -13.82
N PHE A 104 -1.14 -0.46 -12.53
CA PHE A 104 -2.09 -0.93 -11.52
C PHE A 104 -3.28 0.04 -11.39
N LYS A 105 -4.18 0.00 -12.38
CA LYS A 105 -5.30 0.94 -12.52
C LYS A 105 -6.31 0.84 -11.37
N SER A 106 -6.62 -0.36 -10.92
CA SER A 106 -7.57 -0.60 -9.82
C SER A 106 -6.99 -0.11 -8.49
N VAL A 107 -5.69 -0.33 -8.26
CA VAL A 107 -4.98 0.21 -7.09
C VAL A 107 -4.92 1.74 -7.15
N ALA A 108 -4.59 2.33 -8.30
CA ALA A 108 -4.55 3.79 -8.44
C ALA A 108 -5.92 4.41 -8.15
N ALA A 109 -6.99 3.88 -8.73
CA ALA A 109 -8.35 4.37 -8.49
C ALA A 109 -8.80 4.19 -7.03
N TRP A 110 -8.45 3.06 -6.39
CA TRP A 110 -8.70 2.83 -4.96
C TRP A 110 -7.96 3.84 -4.08
N LEU A 111 -6.70 4.12 -4.40
CA LEU A 111 -5.87 5.07 -3.68
C LEU A 111 -6.47 6.48 -3.78
N GLU A 112 -6.82 6.93 -4.98
CA GLU A 112 -7.47 8.23 -5.21
C GLU A 112 -8.77 8.36 -4.41
N ARG A 113 -9.65 7.34 -4.46
CA ARG A 113 -10.89 7.32 -3.67
C ARG A 113 -10.61 7.43 -2.17
N GLY A 114 -9.61 6.71 -1.67
CA GLY A 114 -9.22 6.75 -0.25
C GLY A 114 -8.67 8.12 0.15
N LEU A 115 -7.79 8.71 -0.68
CA LEU A 115 -7.20 10.02 -0.44
C LEU A 115 -8.21 11.16 -0.55
N ALA A 116 -9.28 11.02 -1.33
CA ALA A 116 -10.34 12.02 -1.39
C ALA A 116 -11.15 12.13 -0.07
N ARG A 117 -11.00 11.18 0.87
CA ARG A 117 -11.76 11.19 2.13
C ARG A 117 -11.23 12.26 3.09
N PRO A 118 -12.08 13.17 3.60
CA PRO A 118 -11.65 14.21 4.54
C PRO A 118 -10.98 13.66 5.81
N ALA A 119 -11.43 12.52 6.32
CA ALA A 119 -10.83 11.88 7.50
C ALA A 119 -9.40 11.37 7.23
N VAL A 120 -9.13 10.85 6.03
CA VAL A 120 -7.78 10.41 5.63
C VAL A 120 -6.86 11.63 5.53
N GLN A 121 -7.31 12.70 4.89
CA GLN A 121 -6.55 13.96 4.78
C GLN A 121 -6.20 14.56 6.14
N ARG A 122 -7.15 14.55 7.10
CA ARG A 122 -6.85 14.96 8.48
C ARG A 122 -5.82 14.04 9.14
N GLY A 123 -6.03 12.73 9.06
CA GLY A 123 -5.16 11.73 9.68
C GLY A 123 -3.71 11.79 9.19
N LEU A 124 -3.50 12.04 7.90
CA LEU A 124 -2.16 12.19 7.31
C LEU A 124 -1.36 13.40 7.84
N ASN A 125 -2.03 14.36 8.50
CA ASN A 125 -1.41 15.56 9.05
C ASN A 125 -1.42 15.56 10.60
N ILE A 126 -1.67 14.41 11.23
CA ILE A 126 -1.73 14.24 12.68
C ILE A 126 -0.76 13.11 13.11
N PRO A 127 0.06 13.30 14.17
CA PRO A 127 0.26 14.55 14.90
C PRO A 127 0.93 15.61 14.01
N LYS A 128 0.82 16.89 14.40
CA LYS A 128 1.59 17.95 13.74
C LYS A 128 3.07 17.64 13.90
N ARG A 129 3.84 17.90 12.84
CA ARG A 129 5.31 17.83 12.92
C ARG A 129 5.77 18.84 13.98
N PRO A 130 6.75 18.47 14.83
CA PRO A 130 7.31 19.37 15.83
C PRO A 130 7.95 20.60 15.17
#